data_AF-A0A939I371-F1
#
_entry.id   AF-A0A939I371-F1
#
_cell.length_a   1.000
_cell.length_b   1.000
_cell.length_c   1.000
_cell.angle_alpha   90.00
_cell.angle_beta   90.00
_cell.angle_gamma   90.00
#
_symmetry.space_group_name_H-M   'P 1'
#
loop_
_entity.id
_entity.type
_entity.pdbx_description
1 polymer ?
#
loop_
_entity_poly.entity_id
_entity_poly.type
_entity_poly.pdbx_seq_one_letter_code
_entity_poly.pdbx_strand_id
1 'polypeptide(L)'
;MDEWKNTPWRKLERIVFKLQKRIYRAAQRGDKRIVRRLQRLLVKSRAAKKIAVRQVTQNNQGKKTAGVDGVKSLTPKQCLELVRQIEISDKAKPTRGVWIPKPGREEKRPLGIPTIHDRAVQGLLKIALEPEWEAQFEGNSYGFRPGRGCHDAIGAIYTSINKKPKWVLDADIAKCFDRIDHKALTEKLNTTSPIRRQIRAWLKAGVMDQGEWQGTEAGTPQGGVISPLLANIALHGLEEAVMNLVRPTRNERSKLTVVRYADDFVVIHEDKEIVKKAQIVVAEWLKGIGLELKPEKTKISHTLKGENPGFDFLGFNIRQYEVSKSRSGRTTHGIPLGFKTLRKPSNKSIGKHKERLSEVITSHKAAPQAALISRLNPIIRGWSNYFRTAVSKEAYSEMDHYLWTILWQWAKKRHPNKSSHWIARKYWSVDQDGMWQFRDKIGKDETFLCLHRKTEIVRHVKVRGTVSPYDGNLTYWSTRLGKNPELSTRVAKLLKRQKGKCPYCELTFMDGNQWEVDHIIPRSLGGKDRYDNLQLLHKHCHDTKTARDGSSRTHDLGGITEEPDEVKVSRPVLKTSRSGDGLA
;
A
#
# COMPACT_ATOMS: atom_id res chain seq x y z
N MET A 1 3.95 14.86 35.19
CA MET A 1 4.88 14.36 34.15
C MET A 1 4.10 13.42 33.22
N ASP A 2 4.05 13.68 31.91
CA ASP A 2 3.22 12.91 30.96
C ASP A 2 3.77 11.48 30.73
N GLU A 3 3.27 10.48 31.46
CA GLU A 3 3.70 9.06 31.39
C GLU A 3 3.64 8.48 29.96
N TRP A 4 2.71 8.97 29.12
CA TRP A 4 2.60 8.56 27.72
C TRP A 4 3.76 9.06 26.84
N LYS A 5 4.17 10.32 27.01
CA LYS A 5 5.28 10.92 26.24
C LYS A 5 6.61 10.28 26.62
N ASN A 6 6.79 9.98 27.90
CA ASN A 6 8.01 9.34 28.43
C ASN A 6 8.00 7.80 28.33
N THR A 7 7.02 7.21 27.64
CA THR A 7 6.96 5.75 27.49
C THR A 7 8.18 5.23 26.70
N PRO A 8 8.88 4.18 27.16
CA PRO A 8 10.04 3.63 26.47
C PRO A 8 9.63 2.78 25.26
N TRP A 9 9.17 3.45 24.19
CA TRP A 9 8.61 2.83 22.97
C TRP A 9 9.54 1.79 22.37
N ARG A 10 10.84 2.07 22.34
CA ARG A 10 11.89 1.13 21.91
C ARG A 10 11.78 -0.23 22.62
N LYS A 11 11.66 -0.21 23.95
CA LYS A 11 11.61 -1.41 24.78
C LYS A 11 10.32 -2.19 24.50
N LEU A 12 9.19 -1.49 24.36
CA LEU A 12 7.89 -2.11 24.07
C LEU A 12 7.88 -2.78 22.69
N GLU A 13 8.36 -2.09 21.65
CA GLU A 13 8.43 -2.64 20.29
C GLU A 13 9.32 -3.90 20.23
N ARG A 14 10.46 -3.90 20.92
CA ARG A 14 11.32 -5.10 21.03
C ARG A 14 10.63 -6.26 21.72
N ILE A 15 9.88 -6.01 22.80
CA ILE A 15 9.15 -7.05 23.53
C ILE A 15 8.08 -7.68 22.64
N VAL A 16 7.28 -6.84 21.98
CA VAL A 16 6.20 -7.31 21.10
C VAL A 16 6.77 -8.06 19.90
N PHE A 17 7.79 -7.53 19.23
CA PHE A 17 8.41 -8.19 18.09
C PHE A 17 9.03 -9.55 18.46
N LYS A 18 9.68 -9.65 19.64
CA LYS A 18 10.19 -10.95 20.15
C LYS A 18 9.08 -11.99 20.30
N LEU A 19 7.91 -11.60 20.82
CA LEU A 19 6.75 -12.49 20.93
C LEU A 19 6.19 -12.86 19.55
N GLN A 20 6.07 -11.91 18.64
CA GLN A 20 5.61 -12.16 17.26
C GLN A 20 6.50 -13.16 16.53
N LYS A 21 7.84 -13.04 16.65
CA LYS A 21 8.78 -14.03 16.09
C LYS A 21 8.57 -15.43 16.67
N ARG A 22 8.28 -15.54 17.97
CA ARG A 22 8.00 -16.83 18.62
C ARG A 22 6.69 -17.44 18.12
N ILE A 23 5.66 -16.62 17.91
CA ILE A 23 4.38 -17.04 17.31
C ILE A 23 4.63 -17.55 15.89
N TYR A 24 5.33 -16.78 15.06
CA TYR A 24 5.67 -17.16 13.68
C TYR A 24 6.42 -18.51 13.63
N ARG A 25 7.48 -18.67 14.43
CA ARG A 25 8.23 -19.94 14.49
C ARG A 25 7.43 -21.12 15.05
N ALA A 26 6.47 -20.88 15.94
CA ALA A 26 5.58 -21.94 16.44
C ALA A 26 4.57 -22.34 15.37
N ALA A 27 4.02 -21.38 14.63
CA ALA A 27 3.10 -21.63 13.51
C ALA A 27 3.79 -22.39 12.37
N GLN A 28 5.04 -22.04 12.04
CA GLN A 28 5.85 -22.78 11.05
C GLN A 28 6.07 -24.26 11.42
N ARG A 29 6.11 -24.58 12.72
CA ARG A 29 6.25 -25.95 13.23
C ARG A 29 4.92 -26.69 13.38
N GLY A 30 3.80 -26.04 13.08
CA GLY A 30 2.46 -26.60 13.28
C GLY A 30 2.02 -26.69 14.75
N ASP A 31 2.76 -26.09 15.69
CA ASP A 31 2.43 -26.18 17.13
C ASP A 31 1.35 -25.16 17.51
N LYS A 32 0.10 -25.55 17.25
CA LYS A 32 -1.09 -24.75 17.57
C LYS A 32 -1.21 -24.44 19.07
N ARG A 33 -0.77 -25.36 19.95
CA ARG A 33 -0.87 -25.16 21.42
C ARG A 33 0.02 -24.01 21.87
N ILE A 34 1.27 -23.96 21.40
CA ILE A 34 2.21 -22.87 21.71
C ILE A 34 1.74 -21.56 21.07
N VAL A 35 1.28 -21.57 19.81
CA VAL A 35 0.73 -20.37 19.15
C VAL A 35 -0.36 -19.73 20.00
N ARG A 36 -1.35 -20.52 20.43
CA ARG A 36 -2.49 -20.03 21.23
C ARG A 36 -2.05 -19.54 22.61
N ARG A 37 -1.03 -20.16 23.23
CA ARG A 37 -0.44 -19.69 24.50
C ARG A 37 0.24 -18.32 24.32
N LEU A 38 1.06 -18.16 23.28
CA LEU A 38 1.78 -16.93 23.00
C LEU A 38 0.85 -15.79 22.57
N GLN A 39 -0.20 -16.07 21.81
CA GLN A 39 -1.23 -15.09 21.46
C GLN A 39 -1.95 -14.56 22.71
N ARG A 40 -2.35 -15.45 23.63
CA ARG A 40 -2.95 -15.05 24.90
C ARG A 40 -2.00 -14.16 25.72
N LEU A 41 -0.72 -14.52 25.77
CA LEU A 41 0.30 -13.71 26.44
C LEU A 41 0.46 -12.33 25.78
N LEU A 42 0.48 -12.27 24.45
CA LEU A 42 0.66 -11.04 23.70
C LEU A 42 -0.52 -10.08 23.88
N VAL A 43 -1.75 -10.57 23.77
CA VAL A 43 -2.97 -9.75 23.97
C VAL A 43 -3.03 -9.17 25.38
N LYS A 44 -2.67 -9.95 26.40
CA LYS A 44 -2.66 -9.48 27.80
C LYS A 44 -1.52 -8.51 28.10
N SER A 45 -0.50 -8.43 27.23
CA SER A 45 0.67 -7.59 27.47
C SER A 45 0.35 -6.09 27.38
N ARG A 46 0.69 -5.35 28.44
CA ARG A 46 0.61 -3.87 28.45
C ARG A 46 1.42 -3.24 27.32
N ALA A 47 2.52 -3.89 26.88
CA ALA A 47 3.31 -3.42 25.75
C ALA A 47 2.52 -3.45 24.44
N ALA A 48 1.82 -4.55 24.16
CA ALA A 48 1.02 -4.70 22.95
C ALA A 48 -0.19 -3.76 22.94
N LYS A 49 -0.87 -3.61 24.09
CA LYS A 49 -1.99 -2.64 24.24
C LYS A 49 -1.53 -1.20 23.96
N LYS A 50 -0.38 -0.77 24.52
CA LYS A 50 0.20 0.57 24.26
C LYS A 50 0.53 0.78 22.77
N ILE A 51 1.13 -0.21 22.11
CA ILE A 51 1.44 -0.13 20.68
C ILE A 51 0.16 -0.03 19.83
N ALA A 52 -0.86 -0.83 20.14
CA ALA A 52 -2.14 -0.81 19.42
C ALA A 52 -2.85 0.55 19.55
N VAL A 53 -2.93 1.11 20.75
CA VAL A 53 -3.51 2.45 20.98
C VAL A 53 -2.73 3.52 20.24
N ARG A 54 -1.40 3.48 20.31
CA ARG A 54 -0.55 4.43 19.59
C ARG A 54 -0.78 4.35 18.09
N GLN A 55 -0.87 3.14 17.55
CA GLN A 55 -1.07 2.92 16.13
C GLN A 55 -2.32 3.66 15.65
N VAL A 56 -3.44 3.48 16.34
CA VAL A 56 -4.73 4.11 16.00
C VAL A 56 -4.73 5.63 16.21
N THR A 57 -4.12 6.11 17.30
CA THR A 57 -4.21 7.53 17.70
C THR A 57 -3.16 8.42 17.02
N GLN A 58 -1.98 7.90 16.69
CA GLN A 58 -0.84 8.72 16.22
C GLN A 58 -0.38 8.37 14.81
N ASN A 59 -0.39 7.08 14.45
CA ASN A 59 0.27 6.57 13.23
C ASN A 59 -0.69 6.37 12.05
N ASN A 60 -1.94 5.98 12.31
CA ASN A 60 -2.93 5.74 11.25
C ASN A 60 -3.26 7.06 10.54
N GLN A 61 -3.45 7.01 9.22
CA GLN A 61 -3.80 8.20 8.43
C GLN A 61 -5.20 8.72 8.77
N GLY A 62 -6.16 7.83 9.04
CA GLY A 62 -7.51 8.15 9.51
C GLY A 62 -7.62 8.38 11.03
N LYS A 63 -6.53 8.81 11.69
CA LYS A 63 -6.52 9.03 13.15
C LYS A 63 -7.50 10.11 13.63
N LYS A 64 -7.82 11.09 12.78
CA LYS A 64 -8.78 12.19 13.07
C LYS A 64 -10.23 11.84 12.72
N THR A 65 -10.48 10.65 12.18
CA THR A 65 -11.82 10.23 11.76
C THR A 65 -12.57 9.64 12.96
N ALA A 66 -13.73 10.23 13.29
CA ALA A 66 -14.58 9.76 14.37
C ALA A 66 -15.42 8.54 13.95
N GLY A 67 -15.66 7.64 14.90
CA GLY A 67 -16.66 6.57 14.78
C GLY A 67 -18.07 7.10 15.12
N VAL A 68 -18.97 6.19 15.49
CA VAL A 68 -20.34 6.54 15.91
C VAL A 68 -20.35 7.37 17.20
N ASP A 69 -19.31 7.26 18.02
CA ASP A 69 -19.13 7.98 19.28
C ASP A 69 -18.68 9.45 19.12
N GLY A 70 -18.43 9.91 17.89
CA GLY A 70 -18.01 11.30 17.63
C GLY A 70 -16.58 11.65 18.06
N VAL A 71 -15.84 10.72 18.68
CA VAL A 71 -14.50 11.00 19.23
C VAL A 71 -13.45 11.01 18.11
N LYS A 72 -12.84 12.18 17.88
CA LYS A 72 -11.84 12.41 16.82
C LYS A 72 -10.38 12.22 17.26
N SER A 73 -10.08 12.46 18.53
CA SER A 73 -8.71 12.39 19.07
C SER A 73 -8.72 12.19 20.57
N LEU A 74 -7.67 11.57 21.10
CA LEU A 74 -7.49 11.32 22.54
C LEU A 74 -6.30 12.11 23.07
N THR A 75 -6.43 12.65 24.28
CA THR A 75 -5.32 13.21 25.05
C THR A 75 -4.39 12.11 25.57
N PRO A 76 -3.12 12.42 25.93
CA PRO A 76 -2.20 11.43 26.51
C PRO A 76 -2.76 10.66 27.72
N LYS A 77 -3.54 11.33 28.58
CA LYS A 77 -4.21 10.70 29.73
C LYS A 77 -5.30 9.72 29.28
N GLN A 78 -6.15 10.13 28.33
CA GLN A 78 -7.19 9.26 27.76
C GLN A 78 -6.59 8.06 27.01
N CYS A 79 -5.44 8.22 26.36
CA CYS A 79 -4.72 7.09 25.75
C CYS A 79 -4.28 6.05 26.79
N LEU A 80 -3.77 6.47 27.94
CA LEU A 80 -3.39 5.56 29.02
C LEU A 80 -4.60 4.85 29.63
N GLU A 81 -5.71 5.58 29.76
CA GLU A 81 -6.96 5.02 30.26
C GLU A 81 -7.52 3.98 29.28
N LEU A 82 -7.52 4.29 27.99
CA LEU A 82 -7.88 3.32 26.95
C LEU A 82 -7.01 2.05 27.00
N VAL A 83 -5.70 2.16 27.28
CA VAL A 83 -4.83 0.99 27.45
C VAL A 83 -5.26 0.09 28.62
N ARG A 84 -5.82 0.67 29.69
CA ARG A 84 -6.37 -0.10 30.82
C ARG A 84 -7.68 -0.78 30.44
N GLN A 85 -8.55 -0.06 29.74
CA GLN A 85 -9.88 -0.51 29.35
C GLN A 85 -9.90 -1.55 28.22
N ILE A 86 -8.86 -1.61 27.38
CA ILE A 86 -8.80 -2.58 26.29
C ILE A 86 -8.81 -4.01 26.84
N GLU A 87 -9.90 -4.71 26.57
CA GLU A 87 -10.07 -6.14 26.86
C GLU A 87 -10.73 -6.83 25.67
N ILE A 88 -10.47 -8.14 25.54
CA ILE A 88 -11.22 -8.95 24.57
C ILE A 88 -12.58 -9.25 25.22
N SER A 89 -13.62 -8.71 24.62
CA SER A 89 -15.00 -8.96 25.01
C SER A 89 -15.75 -9.69 23.89
N ASP A 90 -17.04 -9.90 24.07
CA ASP A 90 -17.99 -10.36 23.06
C ASP A 90 -18.92 -9.23 22.59
N LYS A 91 -18.58 -7.97 22.91
CA LYS A 91 -19.34 -6.77 22.55
C LYS A 91 -18.59 -5.96 21.50
N ALA A 92 -19.36 -5.34 20.63
CA ALA A 92 -18.87 -4.43 19.60
C ALA A 92 -19.91 -3.33 19.39
N LYS A 93 -19.44 -2.09 19.18
CA LYS A 93 -20.33 -1.00 18.78
C LYS A 93 -20.54 -1.04 17.27
N PRO A 94 -21.70 -0.59 16.76
CA PRO A 94 -21.91 -0.46 15.32
C PRO A 94 -20.88 0.49 14.70
N THR A 95 -20.54 0.25 13.45
CA THR A 95 -19.61 1.12 12.71
C THR A 95 -20.34 2.30 12.09
N ARG A 96 -19.69 3.46 11.93
CA ARG A 96 -20.31 4.62 11.29
C ARG A 96 -20.23 4.48 9.78
N GLY A 97 -21.38 4.43 9.11
CA GLY A 97 -21.51 4.39 7.67
C GLY A 97 -21.06 5.69 7.02
N VAL A 98 -20.20 5.60 6.01
CA VAL A 98 -19.85 6.71 5.12
C VAL A 98 -19.75 6.24 3.69
N TRP A 99 -20.35 7.00 2.77
CA TRP A 99 -20.35 6.70 1.36
C TRP A 99 -19.19 7.40 0.63
N ILE A 100 -18.36 6.64 -0.07
CA ILE A 100 -17.22 7.15 -0.83
C ILE A 100 -17.45 6.91 -2.32
N PRO A 101 -17.33 7.92 -3.20
CA PRO A 101 -17.50 7.73 -4.63
C PRO A 101 -16.43 6.76 -5.19
N LYS A 102 -16.82 5.82 -6.05
CA LYS A 102 -15.86 4.99 -6.77
C LYS A 102 -15.20 5.84 -7.87
N PRO A 103 -13.86 5.79 -8.02
CA PRO A 103 -13.19 6.48 -9.11
C PRO A 103 -13.76 6.06 -10.48
N GLY A 104 -14.31 7.03 -11.23
CA GLY A 104 -14.86 6.82 -12.57
C GLY A 104 -16.18 6.04 -12.64
N ARG A 105 -16.95 5.95 -11.54
CA ARG A 105 -18.32 5.39 -11.54
C ARG A 105 -19.23 6.21 -10.64
N GLU A 106 -20.53 6.24 -10.96
CA GLU A 106 -21.56 6.86 -10.10
C GLU A 106 -21.79 6.07 -8.80
N GLU A 107 -21.53 4.77 -8.81
CA GLU A 107 -21.64 3.90 -7.62
C GLU A 107 -20.76 4.38 -6.46
N LYS A 108 -21.34 4.49 -5.26
CA LYS A 108 -20.60 4.74 -4.01
C LYS A 108 -20.21 3.43 -3.32
N ARG A 109 -19.14 3.45 -2.52
CA ARG A 109 -18.72 2.37 -1.61
C ARG A 109 -19.14 2.70 -0.19
N PRO A 110 -19.83 1.80 0.53
CA PRO A 110 -20.07 1.97 1.95
C PRO A 110 -18.77 1.72 2.73
N LEU A 111 -18.46 2.58 3.70
CA LEU A 111 -17.36 2.43 4.63
C LEU A 111 -17.91 2.41 6.06
N GLY A 112 -17.55 1.40 6.83
CA GLY A 112 -17.84 1.30 8.26
C GLY A 112 -16.63 1.75 9.09
N ILE A 113 -16.73 2.92 9.72
CA ILE A 113 -15.68 3.48 10.58
C ILE A 113 -15.93 3.07 12.04
N PRO A 114 -15.09 2.21 12.65
CA PRO A 114 -15.27 1.81 14.04
C PRO A 114 -14.83 2.93 15.00
N THR A 115 -15.26 2.81 16.26
CA THR A 115 -14.80 3.68 17.35
C THR A 115 -13.29 3.59 17.56
N ILE A 116 -12.67 4.58 18.22
CA ILE A 116 -11.23 4.50 18.55
C ILE A 116 -10.93 3.28 19.42
N HIS A 117 -11.83 2.96 20.36
CA HIS A 117 -11.73 1.77 21.19
C HIS A 117 -11.70 0.49 20.34
N ASP A 118 -12.69 0.29 19.46
CA ASP A 118 -12.75 -0.90 18.61
C ASP A 118 -11.57 -1.00 17.65
N ARG A 119 -11.13 0.12 17.08
CA ARG A 119 -9.90 0.16 16.25
C ARG A 119 -8.67 -0.28 17.05
N ALA A 120 -8.57 0.08 18.32
CA ALA A 120 -7.45 -0.30 19.17
C ALA A 120 -7.48 -1.80 19.52
N VAL A 121 -8.66 -2.36 19.83
CA VAL A 121 -8.84 -3.80 20.05
C VAL A 121 -8.56 -4.60 18.77
N GLN A 122 -9.05 -4.12 17.62
CA GLN A 122 -8.74 -4.69 16.30
C GLN A 122 -7.22 -4.66 16.01
N GLY A 123 -6.56 -3.55 16.31
CA GLY A 123 -5.10 -3.41 16.19
C GLY A 123 -4.35 -4.41 17.08
N LEU A 124 -4.81 -4.60 18.32
CA LEU A 124 -4.23 -5.57 19.25
C LEU A 124 -4.36 -7.01 18.72
N LEU A 125 -5.56 -7.39 18.24
CA LEU A 125 -5.77 -8.73 17.67
C LEU A 125 -4.99 -8.92 16.37
N LYS A 126 -4.85 -7.88 15.54
CA LYS A 126 -3.99 -7.92 14.36
C LYS A 126 -2.54 -8.24 14.72
N ILE A 127 -1.96 -7.56 15.72
CA ILE A 127 -0.58 -7.82 16.18
C ILE A 127 -0.39 -9.29 16.61
N ALA A 128 -1.43 -9.91 17.18
CA ALA A 128 -1.41 -11.29 17.65
C ALA A 128 -1.61 -12.34 16.55
N LEU A 129 -2.49 -12.07 15.58
CA LEU A 129 -2.87 -13.01 14.51
C LEU A 129 -1.97 -12.95 13.29
N GLU A 130 -1.47 -11.75 12.91
CA GLU A 130 -0.67 -11.57 11.70
C GLU A 130 0.57 -12.48 11.63
N PRO A 131 1.35 -12.71 12.72
CA PRO A 131 2.50 -13.63 12.65
C PRO A 131 2.13 -15.10 12.48
N GLU A 132 0.97 -15.54 12.96
CA GLU A 132 0.50 -16.92 12.76
C GLU A 132 0.14 -17.16 11.29
N TRP A 133 -0.58 -16.20 10.70
CA TRP A 133 -1.06 -16.30 9.33
C TRP A 133 0.03 -16.02 8.30
N GLU A 134 0.97 -15.12 8.58
CA GLU A 134 2.14 -14.92 7.73
C GLU A 134 3.03 -16.16 7.59
N ALA A 135 3.00 -17.08 8.56
CA ALA A 135 3.69 -18.36 8.46
C ALA A 135 2.98 -19.36 7.51
N GLN A 136 1.68 -19.17 7.28
CA GLN A 136 0.82 -20.09 6.51
C GLN A 136 0.47 -19.55 5.12
N PHE A 137 0.41 -18.23 4.96
CA PHE A 137 0.01 -17.60 3.71
C PHE A 137 0.87 -18.00 2.52
N GLU A 138 0.21 -18.16 1.38
CA GLU A 138 0.83 -18.62 0.15
C GLU A 138 1.86 -17.60 -0.39
N GLY A 139 2.84 -18.10 -1.13
CA GLY A 139 3.96 -17.30 -1.62
C GLY A 139 3.55 -16.24 -2.64
N ASN A 140 2.47 -16.46 -3.42
CA ASN A 140 2.03 -15.54 -4.46
C ASN A 140 0.81 -14.68 -4.08
N SER A 141 0.51 -14.60 -2.79
CA SER A 141 -0.39 -13.57 -2.23
C SER A 141 0.41 -12.36 -1.75
N TYR A 142 0.06 -11.17 -2.24
CA TYR A 142 0.82 -9.93 -1.98
C TYR A 142 0.03 -8.83 -1.27
N GLY A 143 -1.27 -8.69 -1.55
CA GLY A 143 -2.08 -7.59 -1.01
C GLY A 143 -2.19 -7.60 0.51
N PHE A 144 -2.12 -6.43 1.15
CA PHE A 144 -2.25 -6.22 2.61
C PHE A 144 -1.30 -7.02 3.51
N ARG A 145 -0.15 -7.48 2.99
CA ARG A 145 0.83 -8.28 3.75
C ARG A 145 2.12 -7.51 4.05
N PRO A 146 2.73 -7.71 5.24
CA PRO A 146 3.95 -7.01 5.63
C PRO A 146 5.12 -7.35 4.71
N GLY A 147 5.77 -6.31 4.17
CA GLY A 147 6.91 -6.48 3.29
C GLY A 147 6.53 -6.99 1.88
N ARG A 148 5.26 -6.91 1.47
CA ARG A 148 4.81 -7.34 0.14
C ARG A 148 3.97 -6.22 -0.51
N GLY A 149 4.30 -5.85 -1.74
CA GLY A 149 3.66 -4.74 -2.45
C GLY A 149 3.24 -5.06 -3.87
N CYS A 150 2.66 -4.08 -4.57
CA CYS A 150 2.20 -4.22 -5.96
C CYS A 150 3.35 -4.65 -6.89
N HIS A 151 4.52 -4.05 -6.72
CA HIS A 151 5.70 -4.36 -7.54
C HIS A 151 6.17 -5.81 -7.39
N ASP A 152 5.93 -6.44 -6.23
CA ASP A 152 6.23 -7.86 -6.03
C ASP A 152 5.31 -8.75 -6.88
N ALA A 153 4.00 -8.45 -6.90
CA ALA A 153 3.02 -9.15 -7.73
C ALA A 153 3.35 -9.02 -9.23
N ILE A 154 3.66 -7.80 -9.66
CA ILE A 154 4.09 -7.51 -11.04
C ILE A 154 5.42 -8.18 -11.39
N GLY A 155 6.32 -8.34 -10.42
CA GLY A 155 7.55 -9.13 -10.53
C GLY A 155 7.28 -10.63 -10.70
N ALA A 156 6.31 -11.16 -9.96
CA ALA A 156 5.90 -12.55 -10.04
C ALA A 156 5.28 -12.90 -11.40
N ILE A 157 4.36 -12.06 -11.88
CA ILE A 157 3.76 -12.19 -13.21
C ILE A 157 4.84 -12.17 -14.30
N TYR A 158 5.74 -11.18 -14.26
CA TYR A 158 6.84 -11.07 -15.22
C TYR A 158 7.69 -12.34 -15.26
N THR A 159 8.04 -12.88 -14.09
CA THR A 159 8.86 -14.10 -14.00
C THR A 159 8.14 -15.33 -14.55
N SER A 160 6.80 -15.37 -14.50
CA SER A 160 6.01 -16.49 -15.04
C SER A 160 5.92 -16.46 -16.58
N ILE A 161 5.88 -15.27 -17.18
CA ILE A 161 5.65 -15.11 -18.63
C ILE A 161 6.93 -14.73 -19.41
N ASN A 162 8.03 -14.35 -18.78
CA ASN A 162 9.20 -13.83 -19.52
C ASN A 162 9.87 -14.86 -20.44
N LYS A 163 9.67 -16.17 -20.20
CA LYS A 163 10.28 -17.26 -20.99
C LYS A 163 9.35 -17.85 -22.02
N LYS A 164 8.03 -17.74 -21.86
CA LYS A 164 7.06 -18.33 -22.78
C LYS A 164 5.75 -17.52 -22.83
N PRO A 165 5.08 -17.44 -23.98
CA PRO A 165 3.71 -16.94 -24.06
C PRO A 165 2.76 -17.87 -23.33
N LYS A 166 1.76 -17.28 -22.67
CA LYS A 166 0.76 -17.95 -21.85
C LYS A 166 -0.61 -17.27 -21.97
N TRP A 167 -1.66 -18.04 -21.68
CA TRP A 167 -3.01 -17.56 -21.43
C TRP A 167 -3.14 -17.07 -19.99
N VAL A 168 -3.94 -16.02 -19.80
CA VAL A 168 -4.16 -15.36 -18.53
C VAL A 168 -5.65 -15.20 -18.30
N LEU A 169 -6.14 -15.74 -17.18
CA LEU A 169 -7.42 -15.37 -16.60
C LEU A 169 -7.17 -14.17 -15.68
N ASP A 170 -7.67 -13.01 -16.09
CA ASP A 170 -7.79 -11.83 -15.25
C ASP A 170 -9.15 -11.90 -14.54
N ALA A 171 -9.15 -12.01 -13.21
CA ALA A 171 -10.35 -12.25 -12.42
C ALA A 171 -10.45 -11.30 -11.23
N ASP A 172 -11.67 -10.82 -10.99
CA ASP A 172 -12.03 -9.93 -9.89
C ASP A 172 -13.17 -10.56 -9.07
N ILE A 173 -13.13 -10.38 -7.75
CA ILE A 173 -14.14 -10.91 -6.83
C ILE A 173 -15.23 -9.86 -6.58
N ALA A 174 -16.48 -10.24 -6.78
CA ALA A 174 -17.61 -9.34 -6.57
C ALA A 174 -17.80 -9.05 -5.08
N LYS A 175 -17.70 -7.76 -4.70
CA LYS A 175 -17.96 -7.26 -3.34
C LYS A 175 -17.25 -8.08 -2.25
N CYS A 176 -15.94 -8.30 -2.43
CA CYS A 176 -15.15 -9.20 -1.58
C CYS A 176 -15.26 -8.90 -0.07
N PHE A 177 -15.34 -7.64 0.34
CA PHE A 177 -15.49 -7.31 1.76
C PHE A 177 -16.93 -7.44 2.26
N ASP A 178 -17.95 -7.28 1.41
CA ASP A 178 -19.35 -7.21 1.85
C ASP A 178 -20.05 -8.57 1.88
N ARG A 179 -19.50 -9.58 1.19
CA ARG A 179 -20.16 -10.89 1.00
C ARG A 179 -19.52 -12.07 1.73
N ILE A 180 -18.38 -11.88 2.42
CA ILE A 180 -17.72 -12.98 3.13
C ILE A 180 -18.67 -13.62 4.15
N ASP A 181 -18.86 -14.94 4.06
CA ASP A 181 -19.64 -15.68 5.03
C ASP A 181 -18.96 -15.71 6.41
N HIS A 182 -19.72 -15.36 7.45
CA HIS A 182 -19.19 -15.25 8.80
C HIS A 182 -18.82 -16.61 9.40
N LYS A 183 -19.56 -17.68 9.07
CA LYS A 183 -19.31 -19.03 9.60
C LYS A 183 -18.03 -19.59 8.99
N ALA A 184 -17.91 -19.56 7.67
CA ALA A 184 -16.73 -20.01 6.93
C ALA A 184 -15.46 -19.28 7.39
N LEU A 185 -15.50 -17.95 7.53
CA LEU A 185 -14.37 -17.18 8.05
C LEU A 185 -14.00 -17.58 9.49
N THR A 186 -15.01 -17.75 10.35
CA THR A 186 -14.82 -18.08 11.77
C THR A 186 -14.25 -19.49 11.97
N GLU A 187 -14.66 -20.45 11.15
CA GLU A 187 -14.15 -21.82 11.13
C GLU A 187 -12.69 -21.84 10.65
N LYS A 188 -12.41 -21.12 9.56
CA LYS A 188 -11.06 -21.00 8.98
C LYS A 188 -10.06 -20.34 9.92
N LEU A 189 -10.51 -19.36 10.70
CA LEU A 189 -9.68 -18.70 11.72
C LEU A 189 -9.15 -19.68 12.78
N ASN A 190 -9.89 -20.75 13.07
CA ASN A 190 -9.56 -21.83 14.01
C ASN A 190 -8.84 -21.35 15.29
N THR A 191 -9.29 -20.23 15.86
CA THR A 191 -8.59 -19.52 16.96
C THR A 191 -9.21 -19.77 18.33
N THR A 192 -8.63 -19.20 19.39
CA THR A 192 -9.17 -19.29 20.75
C THR A 192 -10.60 -18.75 20.83
N SER A 193 -11.43 -19.36 21.69
CA SER A 193 -12.83 -18.99 21.86
C SER A 193 -13.07 -17.48 22.11
N PRO A 194 -12.27 -16.77 22.93
CA PRO A 194 -12.46 -15.32 23.14
C PRO A 194 -12.20 -14.46 21.90
N ILE A 195 -11.07 -14.69 21.21
CA ILE A 195 -10.74 -13.96 19.96
C ILE A 195 -11.81 -14.20 18.90
N ARG A 196 -12.27 -15.45 18.80
CA ARG A 196 -13.30 -15.86 17.86
C ARG A 196 -14.64 -15.15 18.13
N ARG A 197 -15.04 -15.04 19.41
CA ARG A 197 -16.25 -14.31 19.81
C ARG A 197 -16.15 -12.82 19.51
N GLN A 198 -15.01 -12.20 19.80
CA GLN A 198 -14.80 -10.78 19.51
C GLN A 198 -14.87 -10.48 18.00
N ILE A 199 -14.25 -11.32 17.16
CA ILE A 199 -14.33 -11.17 15.70
C ILE A 199 -15.78 -11.32 15.24
N ARG A 200 -16.49 -12.36 15.71
CA ARG A 200 -17.91 -12.56 15.41
C ARG A 200 -18.77 -11.37 15.83
N ALA A 201 -18.48 -10.77 16.99
CA ALA A 201 -19.18 -9.57 17.46
C ALA A 201 -18.98 -8.39 16.50
N TRP A 202 -17.76 -8.16 16.00
CA TRP A 202 -17.50 -7.12 15.00
C TRP A 202 -18.20 -7.37 13.66
N LEU A 203 -18.27 -8.62 13.22
CA LEU A 203 -18.95 -8.98 11.97
C LEU A 203 -20.47 -8.78 12.06
N LYS A 204 -21.05 -8.95 13.27
CA LYS A 204 -22.49 -8.79 13.54
C LYS A 204 -22.90 -7.40 14.05
N ALA A 205 -21.94 -6.50 14.31
CA ALA A 205 -22.22 -5.23 14.98
C ALA A 205 -23.10 -4.27 14.15
N GLY A 206 -23.22 -4.50 12.84
CA GLY A 206 -23.98 -3.64 11.95
C GLY A 206 -23.28 -2.33 11.61
N VAL A 207 -23.95 -1.55 10.76
CA VAL A 207 -23.55 -0.21 10.34
C VAL A 207 -24.64 0.78 10.76
N MET A 208 -24.23 1.92 11.31
CA MET A 208 -25.09 3.05 11.62
C MET A 208 -24.95 4.09 10.51
N ASP A 209 -25.97 4.25 9.67
CA ASP A 209 -25.99 5.23 8.58
C ASP A 209 -27.08 6.26 8.84
N GLN A 210 -26.72 7.54 8.86
CA GLN A 210 -27.64 8.67 9.15
C GLN A 210 -28.53 8.54 10.40
N GLY A 211 -28.15 7.72 11.38
CA GLY A 211 -28.92 7.48 12.61
C GLY A 211 -29.79 6.23 12.57
N GLU A 212 -29.84 5.53 11.44
CA GLU A 212 -30.51 4.24 11.29
C GLU A 212 -29.51 3.08 11.42
N TRP A 213 -29.87 2.09 12.22
CA TRP A 213 -29.07 0.88 12.38
C TRP A 213 -29.45 -0.15 11.30
N GLN A 214 -28.45 -0.62 10.57
CA GLN A 214 -28.58 -1.68 9.59
C GLN A 214 -27.77 -2.90 10.04
N GLY A 215 -28.44 -4.05 10.14
CA GLY A 215 -27.81 -5.32 10.46
C GLY A 215 -26.87 -5.78 9.34
N THR A 216 -25.77 -6.44 9.72
CA THR A 216 -24.83 -7.06 8.77
C THR A 216 -24.96 -8.58 8.82
N GLU A 217 -25.63 -9.15 7.82
CA GLU A 217 -25.78 -10.61 7.68
C GLU A 217 -24.54 -11.29 7.08
N ALA A 218 -23.77 -10.55 6.27
CA ALA A 218 -22.54 -11.02 5.62
C ALA A 218 -21.50 -9.89 5.55
N GLY A 219 -20.25 -10.29 5.28
CA GLY A 219 -19.15 -9.36 5.06
C GLY A 219 -18.41 -8.92 6.32
N THR A 220 -17.28 -8.24 6.10
CA THR A 220 -16.46 -7.59 7.12
C THR A 220 -16.56 -6.08 6.93
N PRO A 221 -16.76 -5.29 7.99
CA PRO A 221 -16.88 -3.84 7.86
C PRO A 221 -15.63 -3.24 7.21
N GLN A 222 -15.82 -2.64 6.04
CA GLN A 222 -14.78 -1.98 5.27
C GLN A 222 -14.35 -0.73 6.04
N GLY A 223 -13.09 -0.64 6.48
CA GLY A 223 -12.61 0.43 7.37
C GLY A 223 -12.08 -0.06 8.72
N GLY A 224 -12.35 -1.32 9.08
CA GLY A 224 -11.71 -1.96 10.23
C GLY A 224 -10.20 -2.15 10.04
N VAL A 225 -9.45 -2.02 11.14
CA VAL A 225 -7.99 -2.24 11.19
C VAL A 225 -7.62 -3.70 10.89
N ILE A 226 -8.48 -4.63 11.28
CA ILE A 226 -8.26 -6.07 11.12
C ILE A 226 -8.87 -6.63 9.82
N SER A 227 -9.83 -5.92 9.20
CA SER A 227 -10.59 -6.41 8.03
C SER A 227 -9.70 -6.86 6.87
N PRO A 228 -8.60 -6.16 6.50
CA PRO A 228 -7.71 -6.64 5.44
C PRO A 228 -7.03 -7.98 5.74
N LEU A 229 -6.68 -8.22 7.01
CA LEU A 229 -6.13 -9.51 7.45
C LEU A 229 -7.19 -10.61 7.35
N LEU A 230 -8.43 -10.33 7.78
CA LEU A 230 -9.54 -11.28 7.69
C LEU A 230 -9.87 -11.66 6.24
N ALA A 231 -9.89 -10.69 5.32
CA ALA A 231 -10.09 -10.96 3.90
C ALA A 231 -8.98 -11.85 3.31
N ASN A 232 -7.72 -11.61 3.69
CA ASN A 232 -6.62 -12.49 3.28
C ASN A 232 -6.74 -13.91 3.84
N ILE A 233 -7.24 -14.05 5.08
CA ILE A 233 -7.50 -15.34 5.70
C ILE A 233 -8.64 -16.07 4.97
N ALA A 234 -9.73 -15.36 4.64
CA ALA A 234 -10.83 -15.91 3.86
C ALA A 234 -10.33 -16.46 2.52
N LEU A 235 -9.50 -15.70 1.81
CA LEU A 235 -8.99 -16.05 0.48
C LEU A 235 -7.74 -16.97 0.48
N HIS A 236 -7.22 -17.36 1.64
CA HIS A 236 -6.09 -18.29 1.72
C HIS A 236 -6.50 -19.71 1.30
N GLY A 237 -5.68 -20.41 0.50
CA GLY A 237 -6.00 -21.75 -0.01
C GLY A 237 -6.59 -21.72 -1.43
N LEU A 238 -6.84 -20.54 -1.98
CA LEU A 238 -7.24 -20.37 -3.38
C LEU A 238 -6.12 -20.80 -4.33
N GLU A 239 -4.86 -20.43 -4.03
CA GLU A 239 -3.72 -20.83 -4.87
C GLU A 239 -3.54 -22.34 -4.81
N GLU A 240 -3.66 -22.95 -3.63
CA GLU A 240 -3.57 -24.40 -3.48
C GLU A 240 -4.69 -25.15 -4.24
N ALA A 241 -5.94 -24.68 -4.14
CA ALA A 241 -7.07 -25.26 -4.87
C ALA A 241 -6.85 -25.26 -6.39
N VAL A 242 -6.34 -24.13 -6.94
CA VAL A 242 -6.04 -24.02 -8.36
C VAL A 242 -4.81 -24.86 -8.74
N MET A 243 -3.79 -24.94 -7.90
CA MET A 243 -2.60 -25.75 -8.15
C MET A 243 -2.90 -27.26 -8.17
N ASN A 244 -3.96 -27.71 -7.49
CA ASN A 244 -4.39 -29.11 -7.49
C ASN A 244 -5.06 -29.57 -8.79
N LEU A 245 -5.40 -28.66 -9.70
CA LEU A 245 -5.93 -29.00 -11.04
C LEU A 245 -4.93 -29.70 -11.95
N VAL A 246 -3.66 -29.48 -11.68
CA VAL A 246 -2.55 -29.89 -12.53
C VAL A 246 -1.80 -31.01 -11.82
N ARG A 247 -1.25 -31.98 -12.57
CA ARG A 247 -0.59 -33.14 -11.94
C ARG A 247 0.55 -32.63 -11.04
N PRO A 248 0.83 -33.29 -9.91
CA PRO A 248 1.88 -32.89 -8.98
C PRO A 248 3.30 -33.08 -9.54
N THR A 249 3.47 -33.17 -10.85
CA THR A 249 4.78 -33.18 -11.49
C THR A 249 5.42 -31.80 -11.40
N ARG A 250 6.74 -31.78 -11.17
CA ARG A 250 7.51 -30.54 -11.02
C ARG A 250 7.40 -29.62 -12.25
N ASN A 251 7.26 -30.20 -13.44
CA ASN A 251 7.13 -29.45 -14.69
C ASN A 251 5.77 -28.78 -14.83
N GLU A 252 4.66 -29.49 -14.62
CA GLU A 252 3.34 -28.87 -14.83
C GLU A 252 2.98 -27.84 -13.75
N ARG A 253 3.37 -28.08 -12.49
CA ARG A 253 3.27 -27.07 -11.42
C ARG A 253 4.06 -25.80 -11.71
N SER A 254 5.13 -25.88 -12.50
CA SER A 254 5.91 -24.70 -12.90
C SER A 254 5.25 -23.90 -14.04
N LYS A 255 4.30 -24.52 -14.76
CA LYS A 255 3.57 -23.88 -15.87
C LYS A 255 2.42 -23.04 -15.35
N LEU A 256 1.72 -23.52 -14.32
CA LEU A 256 0.63 -22.82 -13.64
C LEU A 256 1.17 -21.79 -12.66
N THR A 257 0.62 -20.59 -12.70
CA THR A 257 0.96 -19.55 -11.71
C THR A 257 -0.29 -18.79 -11.35
N VAL A 258 -0.57 -18.72 -10.05
CA VAL A 258 -1.60 -17.84 -9.49
C VAL A 258 -0.89 -16.66 -8.85
N VAL A 259 -1.31 -15.44 -9.14
CA VAL A 259 -0.82 -14.23 -8.46
C VAL A 259 -2.02 -13.47 -7.94
N ARG A 260 -2.08 -13.27 -6.62
CA ARG A 260 -3.19 -12.57 -5.96
C ARG A 260 -2.72 -11.28 -5.31
N TYR A 261 -3.48 -10.22 -5.53
CA TYR A 261 -3.35 -8.94 -4.87
C TYR A 261 -4.71 -8.54 -4.28
N ALA A 262 -4.91 -8.83 -3.00
CA ALA A 262 -6.21 -8.64 -2.34
C ALA A 262 -7.32 -9.46 -3.04
N ASP A 263 -8.30 -8.77 -3.60
CA ASP A 263 -9.45 -9.27 -4.37
C ASP A 263 -9.12 -9.51 -5.86
N ASP A 264 -8.19 -8.75 -6.43
CA ASP A 264 -7.71 -8.94 -7.80
C ASP A 264 -6.74 -10.14 -7.86
N PHE A 265 -6.94 -11.07 -8.80
CA PHE A 265 -5.97 -12.15 -9.03
C PHE A 265 -5.90 -12.56 -10.50
N VAL A 266 -4.76 -13.14 -10.86
CA VAL A 266 -4.52 -13.68 -12.20
C VAL A 266 -4.09 -15.13 -12.14
N VAL A 267 -4.64 -15.95 -13.03
CA VAL A 267 -4.23 -17.35 -13.24
C VAL A 267 -3.58 -17.46 -14.61
N ILE A 268 -2.35 -17.95 -14.67
CA ILE A 268 -1.51 -17.95 -15.86
C ILE A 268 -1.12 -19.40 -16.20
N HIS A 269 -1.38 -19.84 -17.42
CA HIS A 269 -1.03 -21.18 -17.90
C HIS A 269 -0.72 -21.20 -19.41
N GLU A 270 0.03 -22.20 -19.90
CA GLU A 270 0.35 -22.37 -21.33
C GLU A 270 -0.91 -22.71 -22.16
N ASP A 271 -1.82 -23.51 -21.59
CA ASP A 271 -3.04 -24.01 -22.25
C ASP A 271 -4.31 -23.26 -21.84
N LYS A 272 -5.10 -22.82 -22.83
CA LYS A 272 -6.37 -22.11 -22.63
C LYS A 272 -7.41 -22.94 -21.87
N GLU A 273 -7.48 -24.24 -22.16
CA GLU A 273 -8.48 -25.12 -21.54
C GLU A 273 -8.22 -25.33 -20.04
N ILE A 274 -6.95 -25.33 -19.61
CA ILE A 274 -6.60 -25.36 -18.18
C ILE A 274 -7.01 -24.06 -17.50
N VAL A 275 -6.86 -22.91 -18.18
CA VAL A 275 -7.30 -21.62 -17.66
C VAL A 275 -8.83 -21.58 -17.48
N LYS A 276 -9.60 -22.13 -18.42
CA LYS A 276 -11.06 -22.26 -18.29
C LYS A 276 -11.45 -23.20 -17.14
N LYS A 277 -10.79 -24.35 -17.00
CA LYS A 277 -11.00 -25.26 -15.86
C LYS A 277 -10.68 -24.58 -14.53
N ALA A 278 -9.61 -23.79 -14.48
CA ALA A 278 -9.27 -22.99 -13.32
C ALA A 278 -10.37 -21.98 -12.96
N GLN A 279 -10.99 -21.34 -13.93
CA GLN A 279 -12.12 -20.45 -13.69
C GLN A 279 -13.29 -21.16 -12.98
N ILE A 280 -13.62 -22.38 -13.40
CA ILE A 280 -14.70 -23.19 -12.80
C ILE A 280 -14.36 -23.55 -11.34
N VAL A 281 -13.17 -24.10 -11.09
CA VAL A 281 -12.74 -24.46 -9.73
C VAL A 281 -12.66 -23.26 -8.82
N VAL A 282 -12.18 -22.12 -9.32
CA VAL A 282 -12.17 -20.88 -8.54
C VAL A 282 -13.60 -20.45 -8.19
N ALA A 283 -14.54 -20.53 -9.13
CA ALA A 283 -15.93 -20.18 -8.86
C ALA A 283 -16.56 -21.11 -7.81
N GLU A 284 -16.32 -22.42 -7.88
CA GLU A 284 -16.78 -23.39 -6.90
C GLU A 284 -16.16 -23.17 -5.52
N TRP A 285 -14.85 -22.92 -5.47
CA TRP A 285 -14.15 -22.65 -4.21
C TRP A 285 -14.63 -21.36 -3.53
N LEU A 286 -14.87 -20.30 -4.33
CA LEU A 286 -15.37 -19.02 -3.82
C LEU A 286 -16.78 -19.16 -3.24
N LYS A 287 -17.66 -19.99 -3.83
CA LYS A 287 -18.99 -20.28 -3.29
C LYS A 287 -18.92 -20.82 -1.85
N GLY A 288 -17.93 -21.66 -1.54
CA GLY A 288 -17.73 -22.18 -0.18
C GLY A 288 -17.40 -21.10 0.87
N ILE A 289 -16.97 -19.92 0.44
CA ILE A 289 -16.69 -18.76 1.31
C ILE A 289 -17.82 -17.70 1.23
N GLY A 290 -18.83 -17.93 0.39
CA GLY A 290 -19.91 -16.96 0.13
C GLY A 290 -19.54 -15.88 -0.90
N LEU A 291 -18.50 -16.10 -1.71
CA LEU A 291 -18.01 -15.15 -2.71
C LEU A 291 -18.29 -15.62 -4.13
N GLU A 292 -18.31 -14.66 -5.06
CA GLU A 292 -18.58 -14.90 -6.47
C GLU A 292 -17.58 -14.14 -7.34
N LEU A 293 -17.25 -14.71 -8.50
CA LEU A 293 -16.51 -14.00 -9.53
C LEU A 293 -17.38 -12.92 -10.17
N LYS A 294 -16.78 -11.78 -10.51
CA LYS A 294 -17.47 -10.74 -11.27
C LYS A 294 -17.34 -11.01 -12.77
N PRO A 295 -18.40 -11.48 -13.48
CA PRO A 295 -18.27 -11.92 -14.87
C PRO A 295 -17.88 -10.77 -15.81
N GLU A 296 -18.42 -9.58 -15.60
CA GLU A 296 -18.13 -8.37 -16.40
C GLU A 296 -16.64 -7.99 -16.47
N LYS A 297 -15.90 -8.32 -15.41
CA LYS A 297 -14.47 -8.00 -15.29
C LYS A 297 -13.56 -9.19 -15.53
N THR A 298 -14.11 -10.40 -15.49
CA THR A 298 -13.32 -11.62 -15.67
C THR A 298 -13.06 -11.81 -17.16
N LYS A 299 -11.80 -11.82 -17.57
CA LYS A 299 -11.40 -11.92 -18.98
C LYS A 299 -10.28 -12.92 -19.18
N ILE A 300 -10.39 -13.72 -20.25
CA ILE A 300 -9.31 -14.60 -20.69
C ILE A 300 -8.60 -13.90 -21.85
N SER A 301 -7.32 -13.61 -21.67
CA SER A 301 -6.46 -12.98 -22.67
C SER A 301 -5.21 -13.82 -22.91
N HIS A 302 -4.54 -13.57 -24.02
CA HIS A 302 -3.26 -14.20 -24.31
C HIS A 302 -2.17 -13.13 -24.37
N THR A 303 -0.98 -13.48 -23.88
CA THR A 303 0.10 -12.50 -23.65
C THR A 303 0.79 -11.99 -24.92
N LEU A 304 0.75 -12.75 -26.02
CA LEU A 304 1.42 -12.44 -27.30
C LEU A 304 0.46 -12.34 -28.50
N LYS A 305 -0.30 -13.42 -28.73
CA LYS A 305 -1.30 -13.59 -29.80
C LYS A 305 -2.70 -13.08 -29.41
N GLY A 306 -3.53 -12.74 -30.41
CA GLY A 306 -4.93 -12.31 -30.26
C GLY A 306 -5.16 -10.87 -30.72
N GLU A 307 -6.43 -10.46 -30.83
CA GLU A 307 -6.82 -9.09 -31.26
C GLU A 307 -6.29 -8.01 -30.32
N ASN A 308 -6.32 -8.27 -29.01
CA ASN A 308 -5.79 -7.39 -27.97
C ASN A 308 -4.87 -8.19 -27.03
N PRO A 309 -3.61 -8.43 -27.40
CA PRO A 309 -2.71 -9.23 -26.59
C PRO A 309 -2.24 -8.46 -25.35
N GLY A 310 -2.08 -9.20 -24.25
CA GLY A 310 -1.75 -8.66 -22.94
C GLY A 310 -2.98 -8.35 -22.07
N PHE A 311 -2.71 -7.92 -20.85
CA PHE A 311 -3.73 -7.60 -19.85
C PHE A 311 -3.26 -6.48 -18.93
N ASP A 312 -4.20 -5.81 -18.29
CA ASP A 312 -3.94 -4.77 -17.31
C ASP A 312 -4.04 -5.35 -15.90
N PHE A 313 -3.03 -5.12 -15.06
CA PHE A 313 -3.05 -5.55 -13.65
C PHE A 313 -2.37 -4.50 -12.77
N LEU A 314 -3.05 -4.04 -11.72
CA LEU A 314 -2.56 -3.02 -10.77
C LEU A 314 -2.04 -1.74 -11.45
N GLY A 315 -2.66 -1.34 -12.55
CA GLY A 315 -2.30 -0.16 -13.34
C GLY A 315 -1.14 -0.37 -14.33
N PHE A 316 -0.60 -1.59 -14.43
CA PHE A 316 0.41 -1.95 -15.43
C PHE A 316 -0.23 -2.75 -16.57
N ASN A 317 0.08 -2.36 -17.81
CA ASN A 317 -0.17 -3.19 -18.97
C ASN A 317 0.99 -4.18 -19.16
N ILE A 318 0.67 -5.47 -19.19
CA ILE A 318 1.63 -6.56 -19.31
C ILE A 318 1.39 -7.27 -20.63
N ARG A 319 2.35 -7.14 -21.55
CA ARG A 319 2.25 -7.68 -22.92
C ARG A 319 3.60 -8.19 -23.43
N GLN A 320 3.55 -9.21 -24.27
CA GLN A 320 4.69 -9.65 -25.07
C GLN A 320 4.55 -9.10 -26.50
N TYR A 321 5.66 -8.63 -27.05
CA TYR A 321 5.75 -8.09 -28.41
C TYR A 321 6.66 -8.99 -29.23
N GLU A 322 6.25 -9.36 -30.43
CA GLU A 322 7.12 -10.05 -31.39
C GLU A 322 8.26 -9.12 -31.79
N VAL A 323 9.48 -9.65 -31.74
CA VAL A 323 10.68 -8.88 -32.08
C VAL A 323 11.65 -9.76 -32.87
N SER A 324 12.49 -9.11 -33.68
CA SER A 324 13.53 -9.80 -34.43
C SER A 324 14.47 -10.58 -33.51
N LYS A 325 15.12 -11.64 -34.06
CA LYS A 325 16.05 -12.51 -33.32
C LYS A 325 17.15 -11.72 -32.59
N SER A 326 17.61 -10.59 -33.16
CA SER A 326 18.64 -9.72 -32.58
C SER A 326 18.17 -8.90 -31.37
N ARG A 327 16.87 -8.61 -31.24
CA ARG A 327 16.29 -7.81 -30.15
C ARG A 327 15.58 -8.67 -29.09
N SER A 328 15.45 -9.98 -29.35
CA SER A 328 14.82 -10.93 -28.44
C SER A 328 15.77 -11.38 -27.32
N GLY A 329 15.20 -11.70 -26.15
CA GLY A 329 15.95 -12.39 -25.11
C GLY A 329 16.33 -13.80 -25.55
N ARG A 330 17.37 -14.38 -24.95
CA ARG A 330 17.80 -15.76 -25.19
C ARG A 330 17.47 -16.64 -23.99
N THR A 331 17.20 -17.91 -24.24
CA THR A 331 17.10 -18.94 -23.18
C THR A 331 18.48 -19.20 -22.56
N THR A 332 18.53 -19.97 -21.47
CA THR A 332 19.79 -20.42 -20.87
C THR A 332 20.69 -21.15 -21.87
N HIS A 333 20.11 -21.78 -22.89
CA HIS A 333 20.81 -22.49 -23.96
C HIS A 333 21.08 -21.63 -25.21
N GLY A 334 20.95 -20.30 -25.11
CA GLY A 334 21.27 -19.37 -26.19
C GLY A 334 20.20 -19.23 -27.30
N ILE A 335 19.07 -19.94 -27.18
CA ILE A 335 18.01 -19.93 -28.20
C ILE A 335 17.21 -18.62 -28.11
N PRO A 336 17.04 -17.86 -29.22
CA PRO A 336 16.21 -16.64 -29.24
C PRO A 336 14.74 -16.94 -28.93
N LEU A 337 14.13 -16.15 -28.05
CA LEU A 337 12.72 -16.32 -27.66
C LEU A 337 11.74 -15.79 -28.73
N GLY A 338 12.19 -14.87 -29.59
CA GLY A 338 11.34 -14.25 -30.63
C GLY A 338 10.34 -13.18 -30.13
N PHE A 339 10.29 -12.94 -28.81
CA PHE A 339 9.45 -11.89 -28.23
C PHE A 339 10.15 -11.14 -27.09
N LYS A 340 9.60 -9.98 -26.73
CA LYS A 340 10.02 -9.18 -25.58
C LYS A 340 8.83 -8.91 -24.66
N THR A 341 8.92 -9.34 -23.41
CA THR A 341 7.93 -9.02 -22.38
C THR A 341 8.16 -7.61 -21.87
N LEU A 342 7.19 -6.73 -22.09
CA LEU A 342 7.19 -5.37 -21.55
C LEU A 342 6.08 -5.22 -20.51
N ARG A 343 6.40 -4.47 -19.47
CA ARG A 343 5.44 -3.98 -18.48
C ARG A 343 5.44 -2.47 -18.63
N LYS A 344 4.35 -1.89 -19.09
CA LYS A 344 4.19 -0.44 -19.26
C LYS A 344 3.11 0.07 -18.31
N PRO A 345 3.05 1.37 -17.99
CA PRO A 345 1.86 1.96 -17.38
C PRO A 345 0.64 1.71 -18.29
N SER A 346 -0.52 1.38 -17.72
CA SER A 346 -1.75 1.18 -18.49
C SER A 346 -2.29 2.52 -19.03
N ASN A 347 -2.98 2.49 -20.16
CA ASN A 347 -3.61 3.69 -20.73
C ASN A 347 -4.61 4.33 -19.76
N LYS A 348 -5.30 3.50 -18.95
CA LYS A 348 -6.21 3.97 -17.91
C LYS A 348 -5.47 4.74 -16.81
N SER A 349 -4.35 4.22 -16.33
CA SER A 349 -3.53 4.90 -15.31
C SER A 349 -2.87 6.17 -15.85
N ILE A 350 -2.52 6.21 -17.13
CA ILE A 350 -2.04 7.41 -17.82
C ILE A 350 -3.16 8.45 -17.91
N GLY A 351 -4.36 8.06 -18.36
CA GLY A 351 -5.53 8.93 -18.48
C GLY A 351 -5.92 9.59 -17.16
N LYS A 352 -6.04 8.79 -16.09
CA LYS A 352 -6.33 9.30 -14.73
C LYS A 352 -5.29 10.32 -14.25
N HIS A 353 -4.01 10.09 -14.56
CA HIS A 353 -2.94 11.03 -14.21
C HIS A 353 -3.05 12.34 -14.99
N LYS A 354 -3.38 12.28 -16.28
CA LYS A 354 -3.67 13.46 -17.09
C LYS A 354 -4.83 14.27 -16.53
N GLU A 355 -5.95 13.62 -16.23
CA GLU A 355 -7.12 14.23 -15.60
C GLU A 355 -6.75 14.94 -14.29
N ARG A 356 -6.02 14.25 -13.41
CA ARG A 356 -5.59 14.81 -12.13
C ARG A 356 -4.69 16.04 -12.29
N LEU A 357 -3.72 16.00 -13.21
CA LEU A 357 -2.86 17.14 -13.49
C LEU A 357 -3.68 18.34 -14.03
N SER A 358 -4.63 18.06 -14.92
CA SER A 358 -5.54 19.06 -15.49
C SER A 358 -6.42 19.69 -14.41
N GLU A 359 -7.03 18.91 -13.52
CA GLU A 359 -7.83 19.38 -12.39
C GLU A 359 -7.04 20.30 -11.47
N VAL A 360 -5.81 19.91 -11.11
CA VAL A 360 -4.95 20.70 -10.22
C VAL A 360 -4.59 22.04 -10.87
N ILE A 361 -4.22 22.05 -12.16
CA ILE A 361 -3.87 23.29 -12.85
C ILE A 361 -5.12 24.17 -13.06
N THR A 362 -6.28 23.56 -13.35
CA THR A 362 -7.55 24.28 -13.60
C THR A 362 -8.13 24.87 -12.31
N SER A 363 -7.97 24.22 -11.16
CA SER A 363 -8.35 24.77 -9.85
C SER A 363 -7.40 25.90 -9.41
N HIS A 364 -6.15 25.90 -9.87
CA HIS A 364 -5.12 26.87 -9.49
C HIS A 364 -4.84 27.91 -10.60
N LYS A 365 -5.88 28.35 -11.34
CA LYS A 365 -5.76 29.35 -12.41
C LYS A 365 -5.10 30.67 -11.95
N ALA A 366 -5.46 31.15 -10.77
CA ALA A 366 -4.96 32.41 -10.21
C ALA A 366 -3.77 32.25 -9.24
N ALA A 367 -3.39 31.02 -8.90
CA ALA A 367 -2.41 30.77 -7.85
C ALA A 367 -0.99 31.25 -8.23
N PRO A 368 -0.13 31.61 -7.26
CA PRO A 368 1.29 31.84 -7.50
C PRO A 368 1.97 30.62 -8.12
N GLN A 369 3.02 30.87 -8.90
CA GLN A 369 3.75 29.80 -9.59
C GLN A 369 4.37 28.80 -8.61
N ALA A 370 5.02 29.26 -7.54
CA ALA A 370 5.54 28.39 -6.48
C ALA A 370 4.46 27.52 -5.82
N ALA A 371 3.25 28.05 -5.62
CA ALA A 371 2.14 27.29 -5.04
C ALA A 371 1.71 26.14 -5.97
N LEU A 372 1.64 26.41 -7.28
CA LEU A 372 1.35 25.39 -8.29
C LEU A 372 2.44 24.30 -8.33
N ILE A 373 3.72 24.71 -8.33
CA ILE A 373 4.86 23.78 -8.29
C ILE A 373 4.83 22.90 -7.03
N SER A 374 4.57 23.50 -5.87
CA SER A 374 4.46 22.79 -4.59
C SER A 374 3.37 21.72 -4.61
N ARG A 375 2.24 21.99 -5.28
CA ARG A 375 1.12 21.04 -5.38
C ARG A 375 1.36 19.94 -6.42
N LEU A 376 1.95 20.27 -7.57
CA LEU A 376 2.20 19.31 -8.65
C LEU A 376 3.36 18.35 -8.35
N ASN A 377 4.43 18.82 -7.70
CA ASN A 377 5.63 18.03 -7.45
C ASN A 377 5.38 16.71 -6.70
N PRO A 378 4.61 16.67 -5.59
CA PRO A 378 4.28 15.42 -4.91
C PRO A 378 3.52 14.42 -5.80
N ILE A 379 2.58 14.90 -6.62
CA ILE A 379 1.77 14.07 -7.52
C ILE A 379 2.66 13.44 -8.60
N ILE A 380 3.49 14.25 -9.26
CA ILE A 380 4.43 13.80 -10.29
C ILE A 380 5.44 12.80 -9.72
N ARG A 381 6.02 13.10 -8.55
CA ARG A 381 6.98 12.21 -7.88
C ARG A 381 6.34 10.88 -7.48
N GLY A 382 5.13 10.91 -6.92
CA GLY A 382 4.40 9.71 -6.51
C GLY A 382 4.15 8.77 -7.69
N TRP A 383 3.55 9.30 -8.76
CA TRP A 383 3.24 8.54 -9.97
C TRP A 383 4.52 8.01 -10.65
N SER A 384 5.55 8.87 -10.78
CA SER A 384 6.83 8.46 -11.37
C SER A 384 7.54 7.38 -10.55
N ASN A 385 7.51 7.48 -9.22
CA ASN A 385 8.10 6.47 -8.34
C ASN A 385 7.36 5.13 -8.42
N TYR A 386 6.02 5.15 -8.49
CA TYR A 386 5.23 3.93 -8.63
C TYR A 386 5.53 3.20 -9.96
N PHE A 387 5.56 3.92 -11.08
CA PHE A 387 5.84 3.33 -12.39
C PHE A 387 7.33 3.15 -12.72
N ARG A 388 8.23 3.51 -11.79
CA ARG A 388 9.69 3.45 -11.96
C ARG A 388 10.20 2.05 -12.31
N THR A 389 9.49 1.01 -11.88
CA THR A 389 9.89 -0.38 -12.05
C THR A 389 9.58 -0.95 -13.43
N ALA A 390 8.70 -0.28 -14.16
CA ALA A 390 8.21 -0.63 -15.49
C ALA A 390 9.02 0.07 -16.59
N VAL A 391 8.71 -0.27 -17.84
CA VAL A 391 9.25 0.39 -19.03
C VAL A 391 8.41 1.63 -19.29
N SER A 392 8.78 2.73 -18.62
CA SER A 392 7.92 3.92 -18.51
C SER A 392 8.49 5.17 -19.19
N LYS A 393 9.68 5.14 -19.80
CA LYS A 393 10.31 6.34 -20.40
C LYS A 393 9.47 7.01 -21.49
N GLU A 394 8.82 6.21 -22.33
CA GLU A 394 7.92 6.68 -23.39
C GLU A 394 6.72 7.42 -22.77
N ALA A 395 6.01 6.76 -21.86
CA ALA A 395 4.90 7.35 -21.11
C ALA A 395 5.32 8.60 -20.32
N TYR A 396 6.52 8.62 -19.73
CA TYR A 396 7.06 9.80 -19.04
C TYR A 396 7.26 10.98 -19.98
N SER A 397 7.77 10.73 -21.19
CA SER A 397 7.97 11.78 -22.20
C SER A 397 6.63 12.33 -22.68
N GLU A 398 5.65 11.46 -22.89
CA GLU A 398 4.27 11.84 -23.21
C GLU A 398 3.65 12.70 -22.09
N MET A 399 3.86 12.33 -20.82
CA MET A 399 3.34 13.09 -19.67
C MET A 399 4.00 14.45 -19.55
N ASP A 400 5.30 14.53 -19.76
CA ASP A 400 6.02 15.82 -19.73
C ASP A 400 5.55 16.74 -20.87
N HIS A 401 5.30 16.20 -22.07
CA HIS A 401 4.73 16.97 -23.17
C HIS A 401 3.32 17.48 -22.85
N TYR A 402 2.44 16.61 -22.33
CA TYR A 402 1.09 16.98 -21.92
C TYR A 402 1.10 18.07 -20.84
N LEU A 403 1.94 17.89 -19.82
CA LEU A 403 2.12 18.85 -18.72
C LEU A 403 2.63 20.20 -19.24
N TRP A 404 3.60 20.19 -20.15
CA TRP A 404 4.10 21.41 -20.79
C TRP A 404 2.97 22.15 -21.53
N THR A 405 2.15 21.45 -22.31
CA THR A 405 1.05 22.05 -23.07
C THR A 405 0.02 22.71 -22.16
N ILE A 406 -0.39 22.07 -21.06
CA ILE A 406 -1.35 22.67 -20.12
C ILE A 406 -0.73 23.87 -19.39
N LEU A 407 0.52 23.75 -18.93
CA LEU A 407 1.20 24.86 -18.25
C LEU A 407 1.41 26.06 -19.19
N TRP A 408 1.67 25.80 -20.47
CA TRP A 408 1.75 26.84 -21.49
C TRP A 408 0.42 27.58 -21.66
N GLN A 409 -0.69 26.84 -21.74
CA GLN A 409 -2.04 27.44 -21.78
C GLN A 409 -2.35 28.24 -20.51
N TRP A 410 -1.99 27.71 -19.34
CA TRP A 410 -2.13 28.42 -18.06
C TRP A 410 -1.34 29.74 -18.07
N ALA A 411 -0.10 29.72 -18.54
CA ALA A 411 0.76 30.90 -18.60
C ALA A 411 0.24 31.95 -19.60
N LYS A 412 -0.25 31.52 -20.77
CA LYS A 412 -0.91 32.39 -21.76
C LYS A 412 -2.17 33.04 -21.22
N LYS A 413 -3.03 32.28 -20.54
CA LYS A 413 -4.28 32.81 -19.94
C LYS A 413 -4.01 33.89 -18.88
N ARG A 414 -2.87 33.84 -18.18
CA ARG A 414 -2.49 34.88 -17.21
C ARG A 414 -1.98 36.17 -17.84
N HIS A 415 -1.51 36.11 -19.09
CA HIS A 415 -0.90 37.25 -19.78
C HIS A 415 -1.40 37.32 -21.22
N PRO A 416 -2.70 37.60 -21.44
CA PRO A 416 -3.29 37.62 -22.78
C PRO A 416 -2.62 38.63 -23.72
N ASN A 417 -2.12 39.73 -23.17
CA ASN A 417 -1.52 40.84 -23.93
C ASN A 417 0.01 40.77 -24.03
N LYS A 418 0.64 39.65 -23.64
CA LYS A 418 2.11 39.51 -23.69
C LYS A 418 2.51 38.51 -24.76
N SER A 419 3.67 38.75 -25.38
CA SER A 419 4.21 37.85 -26.40
C SER A 419 4.60 36.49 -25.83
N SER A 420 4.54 35.45 -26.68
CA SER A 420 4.99 34.10 -26.33
C SER A 420 6.43 34.07 -25.82
N HIS A 421 7.31 34.91 -26.39
CA HIS A 421 8.71 35.01 -25.95
C HIS A 421 8.84 35.53 -24.52
N TRP A 422 8.06 36.55 -24.15
CA TRP A 422 8.04 37.06 -22.78
C TRP A 422 7.53 36.02 -21.79
N ILE A 423 6.47 35.30 -22.14
CA ILE A 423 5.89 34.23 -21.32
C ILE A 423 6.93 33.13 -21.08
N ALA A 424 7.62 32.70 -22.14
CA ALA A 424 8.66 31.70 -22.08
C ALA A 424 9.78 32.11 -21.12
N ARG A 425 10.31 33.35 -21.24
CA ARG A 425 11.36 33.88 -20.35
C ARG A 425 10.92 34.09 -18.91
N LYS A 426 9.64 34.40 -18.67
CA LYS A 426 9.11 34.64 -17.33
C LYS A 426 8.97 33.35 -16.52
N TYR A 427 8.38 32.32 -17.12
CA TYR A 427 7.96 31.12 -16.39
C TYR A 427 8.88 29.92 -16.59
N TRP A 428 9.68 29.90 -17.66
CA TRP A 428 10.62 28.82 -17.95
C TRP A 428 12.06 29.32 -17.97
N SER A 429 12.97 28.41 -17.63
CA SER A 429 14.40 28.58 -17.84
C SER A 429 15.01 27.34 -18.46
N VAL A 430 16.15 27.49 -19.10
CA VAL A 430 16.95 26.38 -19.59
C VAL A 430 17.78 25.83 -18.42
N ASP A 431 17.64 24.54 -18.14
CA ASP A 431 18.49 23.83 -17.17
C ASP A 431 19.89 23.54 -17.74
N GLN A 432 20.82 23.05 -16.92
CA GLN A 432 22.18 22.65 -17.32
C GLN A 432 22.20 21.67 -18.51
N ASP A 433 21.15 20.85 -18.65
CA ASP A 433 20.97 19.90 -19.74
C ASP A 433 20.36 20.52 -21.02
N GLY A 434 20.20 21.85 -21.11
CA GLY A 434 19.58 22.52 -22.25
C GLY A 434 18.04 22.40 -22.30
N MET A 435 17.41 21.94 -21.21
CA MET A 435 15.98 21.61 -21.17
C MET A 435 15.14 22.73 -20.56
N TRP A 436 14.02 23.08 -21.20
CA TRP A 436 13.05 24.03 -20.67
C TRP A 436 12.37 23.50 -19.40
N GLN A 437 12.55 24.19 -18.28
CA GLN A 437 11.95 23.86 -16.99
C GLN A 437 11.10 25.00 -16.44
N PHE A 438 9.90 24.65 -15.99
CA PHE A 438 9.00 25.56 -15.33
C PHE A 438 9.51 25.84 -13.91
N ARG A 439 9.86 27.10 -13.63
CA ARG A 439 10.47 27.50 -12.35
C ARG A 439 9.97 28.83 -11.82
N ASP A 440 9.93 28.95 -10.50
CA ASP A 440 9.67 30.22 -9.81
C ASP A 440 10.92 30.63 -9.02
N LYS A 441 11.28 31.92 -9.15
CA LYS A 441 12.40 32.55 -8.45
C LYS A 441 11.83 33.42 -7.34
N ILE A 442 11.70 32.86 -6.13
CA ILE A 442 11.34 33.64 -4.94
C ILE A 442 12.60 33.82 -4.09
N GLY A 443 13.26 34.97 -4.21
CA GLY A 443 14.47 35.28 -3.45
C GLY A 443 15.68 34.42 -3.85
N LYS A 444 16.38 33.83 -2.85
CA LYS A 444 17.54 32.93 -3.06
C LYS A 444 17.17 31.47 -3.34
N ASP A 445 15.90 31.09 -3.16
CA ASP A 445 15.45 29.72 -3.33
C ASP A 445 14.73 29.55 -4.69
N GLU A 446 15.32 28.74 -5.56
CA GLU A 446 14.70 28.38 -6.84
C GLU A 446 13.82 27.13 -6.66
N THR A 447 12.54 27.23 -7.04
CA THR A 447 11.64 26.08 -7.05
C THR A 447 11.39 25.62 -8.47
N PHE A 448 11.56 24.31 -8.71
CA PHE A 448 11.43 23.71 -10.03
C PHE A 448 10.34 22.65 -10.04
N LEU A 449 9.66 22.57 -11.18
CA LEU A 449 8.76 21.46 -11.46
C LEU A 449 9.56 20.20 -11.80
N CYS A 450 9.22 19.09 -11.15
CA CYS A 450 9.81 17.80 -11.44
C CYS A 450 9.37 17.31 -12.82
N LEU A 451 10.31 16.78 -13.60
CA LEU A 451 10.03 16.14 -14.88
C LEU A 451 9.94 14.62 -14.69
N HIS A 452 8.94 13.99 -15.30
CA HIS A 452 8.74 12.54 -15.26
C HIS A 452 9.97 11.84 -15.87
N ARG A 453 10.47 12.33 -17.00
CA ARG A 453 11.61 11.73 -17.74
C ARG A 453 12.90 11.64 -16.93
N LYS A 454 13.13 12.54 -15.97
CA LYS A 454 14.31 12.55 -15.09
C LYS A 454 14.30 11.40 -14.08
N THR A 455 13.16 10.72 -13.91
CA THR A 455 13.04 9.54 -13.05
C THR A 455 13.77 8.36 -13.69
N GLU A 456 14.81 7.86 -13.02
CA GLU A 456 15.56 6.67 -13.44
C GLU A 456 14.71 5.41 -13.32
N ILE A 457 14.76 4.52 -14.32
CA ILE A 457 14.08 3.23 -14.25
C ILE A 457 14.91 2.25 -13.44
N VAL A 458 14.34 1.73 -12.35
CA VAL A 458 15.01 0.79 -11.44
C VAL A 458 14.16 -0.46 -11.30
N ARG A 459 14.72 -1.62 -11.65
CA ARG A 459 13.97 -2.89 -11.60
C ARG A 459 13.75 -3.34 -10.16
N HIS A 460 12.50 -3.69 -9.85
CA HIS A 460 12.12 -4.25 -8.55
C HIS A 460 12.39 -5.75 -8.49
N VAL A 461 12.90 -6.20 -7.35
CA VAL A 461 13.17 -7.61 -7.07
C VAL A 461 12.11 -8.13 -6.10
N LYS A 462 11.36 -9.15 -6.52
CA LYS A 462 10.27 -9.70 -5.72
C LYS A 462 10.73 -10.39 -4.43
N VAL A 463 9.82 -10.51 -3.47
CA VAL A 463 9.99 -11.35 -2.27
C VAL A 463 10.36 -12.79 -2.65
N ARG A 464 11.29 -13.39 -1.91
CA ARG A 464 11.64 -14.80 -2.10
C ARG A 464 10.61 -15.67 -1.39
N GLY A 465 9.90 -16.52 -2.13
CA GLY A 465 9.01 -17.55 -1.59
C GLY A 465 8.03 -17.03 -0.53
N THR A 466 7.98 -17.73 0.60
CA THR A 466 7.11 -17.46 1.76
C THR A 466 7.79 -16.66 2.87
N VAL A 467 8.95 -16.05 2.59
CA VAL A 467 9.69 -15.26 3.58
C VAL A 467 8.82 -14.08 4.08
N SER A 468 8.89 -13.82 5.39
CA SER A 468 8.10 -12.81 6.10
C SER A 468 8.99 -11.99 7.04
N PRO A 469 8.70 -10.70 7.34
CA PRO A 469 9.44 -9.90 8.32
C PRO A 469 9.59 -10.54 9.71
N TYR A 470 8.69 -11.47 10.04
CA TYR A 470 8.69 -12.23 11.28
C TYR A 470 9.74 -13.38 11.33
N ASP A 471 10.41 -13.68 10.22
CA ASP A 471 11.53 -14.64 10.18
C ASP A 471 12.73 -14.17 11.03
N GLY A 472 12.88 -12.85 11.18
CA GLY A 472 13.98 -12.21 11.87
C GLY A 472 15.20 -11.89 11.01
N ASN A 473 15.14 -12.05 9.69
CA ASN A 473 16.19 -11.66 8.76
C ASN A 473 16.16 -10.14 8.52
N LEU A 474 16.50 -9.38 9.56
CA LEU A 474 16.43 -7.91 9.55
C LEU A 474 17.31 -7.30 8.45
N THR A 475 18.43 -7.94 8.09
CA THR A 475 19.34 -7.48 7.03
C THR A 475 18.68 -7.53 5.66
N TYR A 476 18.00 -8.65 5.34
CA TYR A 476 17.25 -8.79 4.10
C TYR A 476 16.15 -7.73 3.99
N TRP A 477 15.35 -7.58 5.05
CA TRP A 477 14.22 -6.65 5.08
C TRP A 477 14.65 -5.18 5.04
N SER A 478 15.73 -4.83 5.74
CA SER A 478 16.29 -3.48 5.72
C SER A 478 16.88 -3.11 4.37
N THR A 479 17.64 -4.01 3.75
CA THR A 479 18.21 -3.81 2.41
C THR A 479 17.11 -3.61 1.38
N ARG A 480 16.03 -4.41 1.49
CA ARG A 480 14.91 -4.30 0.56
C ARG A 480 14.10 -3.02 0.77
N LEU A 481 13.88 -2.62 2.01
CA LEU A 481 13.22 -1.35 2.33
C LEU A 481 13.95 -0.20 1.62
N GLY A 482 15.29 -0.13 1.71
CA GLY A 482 16.09 0.88 1.03
C GLY A 482 16.03 0.85 -0.51
N LYS A 483 15.62 -0.28 -1.10
CA LYS A 483 15.43 -0.45 -2.56
C LYS A 483 13.97 -0.28 -3.00
N ASN A 484 13.06 0.06 -2.09
CA ASN A 484 11.65 0.24 -2.43
C ASN A 484 11.49 1.46 -3.37
N PRO A 485 10.88 1.28 -4.56
CA PRO A 485 10.78 2.33 -5.58
C PRO A 485 9.99 3.55 -5.11
N GLU A 486 9.11 3.40 -4.13
CA GLU A 486 8.28 4.47 -3.60
C GLU A 486 8.97 5.34 -2.56
N LEU A 487 10.17 4.98 -2.10
CA LEU A 487 10.94 5.83 -1.21
C LEU A 487 11.56 6.99 -1.98
N SER A 488 11.58 8.17 -1.34
CA SER A 488 12.34 9.29 -1.89
C SER A 488 13.83 8.95 -1.88
N THR A 489 14.56 9.45 -2.87
CA THR A 489 16.02 9.27 -2.97
C THR A 489 16.72 9.74 -1.69
N ARG A 490 16.20 10.80 -1.05
CA ARG A 490 16.68 11.32 0.24
C ARG A 490 16.55 10.27 1.34
N VAL A 491 15.37 9.66 1.51
CA VAL A 491 15.10 8.64 2.52
C VAL A 491 15.93 7.37 2.26
N ALA A 492 16.01 6.92 1.00
CA ALA A 492 16.80 5.74 0.64
C ALA A 492 18.30 5.92 0.96
N LYS A 493 18.86 7.11 0.70
CA LYS A 493 20.24 7.46 1.07
C LYS A 493 20.45 7.46 2.58
N LEU A 494 19.52 8.06 3.34
CA LEU A 494 19.60 8.08 4.81
C LEU A 494 19.49 6.68 5.41
N LEU A 495 18.59 5.83 4.91
CA LEU A 495 18.50 4.42 5.32
C LEU A 495 19.82 3.68 5.10
N LYS A 496 20.46 3.87 3.93
CA LYS A 496 21.76 3.26 3.64
C LYS A 496 22.84 3.76 4.60
N ARG A 497 22.95 5.08 4.81
CA ARG A 497 23.94 5.71 5.70
C ARG A 497 23.80 5.24 7.15
N GLN A 498 22.56 5.13 7.63
CA GLN A 498 22.26 4.72 9.00
C GLN A 498 22.18 3.20 9.19
N LYS A 499 22.57 2.40 8.18
CA LYS A 499 22.49 0.94 8.18
C LYS A 499 21.07 0.43 8.55
N GLY A 500 20.06 1.18 8.11
CA GLY A 500 18.64 0.88 8.33
C GLY A 500 18.17 1.02 9.77
N LYS A 501 18.95 1.65 10.66
CA LYS A 501 18.57 1.90 12.05
C LYS A 501 18.22 3.36 12.27
N CYS A 502 17.32 3.61 13.20
CA CYS A 502 17.04 4.95 13.71
C CYS A 502 18.17 5.40 14.66
N PRO A 503 18.83 6.55 14.47
CA PRO A 503 19.89 7.03 15.36
C PRO A 503 19.43 7.26 16.80
N TYR A 504 18.14 7.55 17.01
CA TYR A 504 17.61 7.88 18.34
C TYR A 504 17.20 6.64 19.14
N CYS A 505 16.45 5.70 18.54
CA CYS A 505 16.01 4.48 19.23
C CYS A 505 16.79 3.22 18.83
N GLU A 506 17.71 3.31 17.88
CA GLU A 506 18.53 2.20 17.35
C GLU A 506 17.75 0.99 16.83
N LEU A 507 16.42 1.12 16.66
CA LEU A 507 15.60 0.08 16.06
C LEU A 507 15.75 0.10 14.55
N THR A 508 15.71 -1.08 13.95
CA THR A 508 15.69 -1.24 12.51
C THR A 508 14.37 -0.75 11.96
N PHE A 509 14.40 0.06 10.90
CA PHE A 509 13.21 0.42 10.14
C PHE A 509 12.65 -0.83 9.46
N MET A 510 11.39 -1.13 9.75
CA MET A 510 10.63 -2.20 9.10
C MET A 510 9.55 -1.61 8.21
N ASP A 511 9.09 -2.41 7.25
CA ASP A 511 7.90 -2.07 6.48
C ASP A 511 6.70 -1.92 7.43
N GLY A 512 5.92 -0.85 7.28
CA GLY A 512 4.90 -0.47 8.26
C GLY A 512 5.34 0.56 9.32
N ASN A 513 6.62 0.91 9.42
CA ASN A 513 7.04 1.99 10.33
C ASN A 513 6.69 3.37 9.76
N GLN A 514 6.37 4.33 10.65
CA GLN A 514 6.30 5.75 10.32
C GLN A 514 7.65 6.40 10.61
N TRP A 515 8.15 7.21 9.69
CA TRP A 515 9.44 7.89 9.81
C TRP A 515 9.36 9.31 9.26
N GLU A 516 10.22 10.17 9.79
CA GLU A 516 10.36 11.56 9.37
C GLU A 516 11.85 11.89 9.21
N VAL A 517 12.15 12.74 8.23
CA VAL A 517 13.50 13.25 8.01
C VAL A 517 13.66 14.47 8.90
N ASP A 518 14.69 14.42 9.73
CA ASP A 518 14.98 15.39 10.79
C ASP A 518 16.39 15.97 10.60
N HIS A 519 16.61 17.17 11.15
CA HIS A 519 17.94 17.79 11.19
C HIS A 519 18.62 17.48 12.52
N ILE A 520 19.85 16.97 12.51
CA ILE A 520 20.63 16.69 13.72
C ILE A 520 20.75 17.96 14.57
N ILE A 521 21.22 19.04 13.94
CA ILE A 521 21.15 20.40 14.45
C ILE A 521 19.90 21.05 13.83
N PRO A 522 18.90 21.45 14.64
CA PRO A 522 17.71 22.14 14.15
C PRO A 522 18.03 23.37 13.30
N ARG A 523 17.21 23.65 12.28
CA ARG A 523 17.36 24.87 11.46
C ARG A 523 17.26 26.14 12.30
N SER A 524 16.49 26.13 13.39
CA SER A 524 16.40 27.25 14.34
C SER A 524 17.73 27.56 15.04
N LEU A 525 18.61 26.57 15.17
CA LEU A 525 19.95 26.70 15.75
C LEU A 525 21.04 26.79 14.68
N GLY A 526 20.69 27.21 13.46
CA GLY A 526 21.65 27.39 12.36
C GLY A 526 21.98 26.12 11.57
N GLY A 527 21.28 25.00 11.80
CA GLY A 527 21.47 23.77 11.06
C GLY A 527 21.17 23.88 9.56
N LYS A 528 22.09 23.41 8.71
CA LYS A 528 21.96 23.45 7.23
C LYS A 528 21.19 22.23 6.69
N ASP A 529 20.52 22.36 5.54
CA ASP A 529 19.83 21.25 4.84
C ASP A 529 20.79 20.40 4.01
N ARG A 530 21.77 19.78 4.67
CA ARG A 530 22.82 18.97 4.02
C ARG A 530 22.81 17.55 4.60
N TYR A 531 23.24 16.57 3.80
CA TYR A 531 23.12 15.14 4.17
C TYR A 531 23.88 14.77 5.45
N ASP A 532 24.95 15.48 5.80
CA ASP A 532 25.69 15.41 7.07
C ASP A 532 24.87 15.84 8.29
N ASN A 533 23.97 16.80 8.13
CA ASN A 533 23.05 17.28 9.17
C ASN A 533 21.64 16.65 9.08
N LEU A 534 21.41 15.68 8.18
CA LEU A 534 20.13 15.02 8.02
C LEU A 534 20.16 13.61 8.62
N GLN A 535 19.08 13.24 9.31
CA GLN A 535 18.85 11.91 9.83
C GLN A 535 17.41 11.47 9.60
N LEU A 536 17.19 10.17 9.47
CA LEU A 536 15.88 9.54 9.40
C LEU A 536 15.55 8.97 10.78
N LEU A 537 14.46 9.42 11.36
CA LEU A 537 13.97 9.00 12.67
C LEU A 537 12.63 8.29 12.52
N HIS A 538 12.35 7.32 13.39
CA HIS A 538 10.97 6.90 13.59
C HIS A 538 10.14 8.10 14.03
N LYS A 539 8.88 8.18 13.61
CA LYS A 539 8.00 9.31 13.92
C LYS A 539 7.99 9.65 15.41
N HIS A 540 7.96 8.62 16.25
CA HIS A 540 8.02 8.79 17.70
C HIS A 540 9.33 9.37 18.24
N CYS A 541 10.44 9.03 17.59
CA CYS A 541 11.75 9.57 17.93
C CYS A 541 11.83 11.03 17.51
N HIS A 542 11.30 11.35 16.33
CA HIS A 542 11.20 12.73 15.86
C HIS A 542 10.35 13.57 16.81
N ASP A 543 9.12 13.15 17.15
CA ASP A 543 8.25 13.85 18.10
C ASP A 543 8.96 14.14 19.44
N THR A 544 9.73 13.17 19.94
CA THR A 544 10.47 13.31 21.21
C THR A 544 11.66 14.26 21.07
N LYS A 545 12.40 14.18 19.96
CA LYS A 545 13.55 15.04 19.70
C LYS A 545 13.11 16.48 19.49
N THR A 546 12.12 16.72 18.63
CA THR A 546 11.57 18.04 18.33
C THR A 546 11.05 18.74 19.58
N ALA A 547 10.45 17.98 20.52
CA ALA A 547 10.04 18.51 21.81
C ALA A 547 11.22 18.90 22.73
N ARG A 548 12.36 18.19 22.65
CA ARG A 548 13.58 18.52 23.39
C ARG A 548 14.33 19.71 22.79
N ASP A 549 14.35 19.80 21.47
CA ASP A 549 15.07 20.82 20.72
C ASP A 549 14.44 22.22 20.84
N GLY A 550 13.29 22.36 21.53
CA GLY A 550 12.58 23.63 21.70
C GLY A 550 11.98 24.19 20.41
N SER A 551 12.15 23.49 19.28
CA SER A 551 11.59 23.87 18.00
C SER A 551 10.10 23.50 17.94
N SER A 552 9.25 24.31 18.57
CA SER A 552 7.81 24.28 18.31
C SER A 552 7.55 24.83 16.91
N ARG A 553 7.82 24.02 15.88
CA ARG A 553 7.21 24.25 14.56
C ARG A 553 5.85 23.58 14.58
N THR A 554 4.84 24.35 14.94
CA THR A 554 3.46 24.18 14.47
C THR A 554 3.42 24.40 12.95
N HIS A 555 4.07 23.51 12.20
CA HIS A 555 3.63 23.22 10.84
C HIS A 555 2.83 21.92 10.91
N ASP A 556 1.71 21.98 11.63
CA ASP A 556 0.52 21.35 11.08
C ASP A 556 0.32 22.05 9.74
N LEU A 557 0.91 21.50 8.67
CA LEU A 557 0.39 21.73 7.33
C LEU A 557 -1.10 21.49 7.47
N GLY A 558 -1.89 22.55 7.32
CA GLY A 558 -3.33 22.54 7.42
C GLY A 558 -3.85 21.41 6.55
N GLY A 559 -4.00 20.24 7.16
CA GLY A 559 -4.72 19.13 6.61
C GLY A 559 -6.14 19.62 6.67
N ILE A 560 -6.62 20.11 5.53
CA ILE A 560 -8.02 20.19 5.17
C ILE A 560 -8.72 19.04 5.91
N THR A 561 -9.85 19.34 6.55
CA THR A 561 -10.76 18.34 7.09
C THR A 561 -11.13 17.38 5.96
N GLU A 562 -10.29 16.38 5.74
CA GLU A 562 -10.33 15.53 4.56
C GLU A 562 -11.39 14.46 4.80
N GLU A 563 -12.26 14.30 3.80
CA GLU A 563 -13.27 13.26 3.76
C GLU A 563 -12.64 11.88 3.96
N PRO A 564 -13.34 10.97 4.66
CA PRO A 564 -12.84 9.63 4.92
C PRO A 564 -12.63 8.89 3.60
N ASP A 565 -11.41 8.36 3.42
CA ASP A 565 -11.04 7.45 2.34
C ASP A 565 -10.86 6.05 2.94
N GLU A 566 -11.39 5.04 2.25
CA GLU A 566 -11.35 3.61 2.56
C GLU A 566 -9.96 3.17 3.04
N VAL A 567 -8.95 3.74 2.41
CA VAL A 567 -7.57 3.37 2.62
C VAL A 567 -6.96 4.11 3.81
N LYS A 568 -7.54 5.23 4.26
CA LYS A 568 -7.05 6.00 5.42
C LYS A 568 -7.57 5.42 6.74
N VAL A 569 -8.80 4.91 6.77
CA VAL A 569 -9.45 4.41 8.00
C VAL A 569 -8.95 3.01 8.39
N SER A 570 -8.76 2.12 7.43
CA SER A 570 -8.31 0.72 7.61
C SER A 570 -6.80 0.54 7.82
N ARG A 571 -6.08 1.60 8.22
CA ARG A 571 -4.64 1.76 7.87
C ARG A 571 -3.64 1.70 9.05
N PRO A 572 -3.12 0.53 9.47
CA PRO A 572 -1.99 0.42 10.39
C PRO A 572 -0.60 0.55 9.74
N VAL A 573 -0.51 1.14 8.55
CA VAL A 573 0.70 1.17 7.70
C VAL A 573 1.00 -0.17 7.04
N LEU A 574 0.48 -0.37 5.82
CA LEU A 574 1.06 -1.17 4.73
C LEU A 574 0.43 -0.67 3.42
N LYS A 575 1.25 -0.55 2.39
CA LYS A 575 0.91 0.09 1.11
C LYS A 575 0.11 -0.87 0.25
N THR A 576 -1.21 -0.68 0.23
CA THR A 576 -1.95 -0.94 -1.00
C THR A 576 -1.68 0.17 -2.01
N SER A 577 -1.90 -0.11 -3.29
CA SER A 577 -1.87 0.84 -4.43
C SER A 577 -2.71 2.12 -4.25
N ARG A 578 -3.28 2.36 -3.06
CA ARG A 578 -4.24 3.41 -2.78
C ARG A 578 -3.85 4.29 -1.57
N SER A 579 -2.67 4.90 -1.55
CA SER A 579 -2.53 6.22 -0.89
C SER A 579 -1.66 7.14 -1.70
N GLY A 580 -2.32 8.08 -2.34
CA GLY A 580 -1.75 9.12 -3.17
C GLY A 580 -2.66 9.32 -4.37
N ASP A 581 -3.89 9.79 -4.10
CA ASP A 581 -4.90 10.14 -5.10
C ASP A 581 -5.34 8.97 -6.03
N GLY A 582 -6.45 9.14 -6.72
CA GLY A 582 -7.03 8.13 -7.63
C GLY A 582 -6.16 7.85 -8.86
N LEU A 583 -5.03 7.16 -8.68
CA LEU A 583 -3.98 7.00 -9.70
C LEU A 583 -3.54 5.54 -9.93
N ALA A 584 -4.33 4.56 -9.48
CA ALA A 584 -4.35 3.20 -10.04
C ALA A 584 -5.71 2.95 -10.70
#